data_AF-A0A519UWU6-F1
#
_entry.id   AF-A0A519UWU6-F1
#
_cell.length_a   1.000
_cell.length_b   1.000
_cell.length_c   1.000
_cell.angle_alpha   90.00
_cell.angle_beta   90.00
_cell.angle_gamma   90.00
#
_symmetry.space_group_name_H-M   'P 1'
#
loop_
_entity.id
_entity.type
_entity.pdbx_description
1 polymer ?
#
loop_
_entity_poly.entity_id
_entity_poly.type
_entity_poly.pdbx_seq_one_letter_code
_entity_poly.pdbx_strand_id
1 'polypeptide(L)'
;MAIKDLNLSAKTTIDGFMNGINKSTIKGPGLEFSQYRSYQPGDDLRTLDWKMFARSDRYYIRESEVETNIAVRFLVDASAS
;
A
#
# COMPACT_ATOMS: atom_id res chain seq x y z
N MET A 1 -11.76 -3.23 40.50
CA MET A 1 -10.49 -3.42 39.77
C MET A 1 -10.59 -2.58 38.51
N ALA A 2 -10.07 -1.36 38.52
CA ALA A 2 -10.24 -0.40 37.44
C ALA A 2 -8.99 -0.42 36.55
N ILE A 3 -9.16 -0.70 35.25
CA ILE A 3 -8.11 -0.65 34.24
C ILE A 3 -7.81 0.85 33.99
N LYS A 4 -7.10 1.48 34.93
CA LYS A 4 -6.87 2.94 34.94
C LYS A 4 -5.66 3.36 34.11
N ASP A 5 -4.79 2.40 33.76
CA ASP A 5 -3.47 2.65 33.18
C ASP A 5 -3.26 2.04 31.78
N LEU A 6 -4.32 1.85 31.00
CA LEU A 6 -4.16 1.64 29.55
C LEU A 6 -3.95 2.99 28.84
N ASN A 7 -3.07 3.82 29.41
CA ASN A 7 -2.67 5.08 28.81
C ASN A 7 -1.78 4.76 27.60
N LEU A 8 -2.42 4.72 26.43
CA LEU A 8 -1.94 5.49 25.28
C LEU A 8 -0.51 5.20 24.77
N SER A 9 0.11 4.06 25.09
CA SER A 9 1.36 3.66 24.42
C SER A 9 1.17 3.52 22.90
N ALA A 10 -0.08 3.46 22.43
CA ALA A 10 -0.44 3.53 21.02
C ALA A 10 -0.40 4.96 20.45
N LYS A 11 -0.78 6.02 21.19
CA LYS A 11 -0.90 7.37 20.60
C LYS A 11 0.42 7.98 20.16
N THR A 12 1.50 7.74 20.92
CA THR A 12 2.83 8.26 20.58
C THR A 12 3.44 7.54 19.38
N THR A 13 3.08 6.28 19.14
CA THR A 13 3.55 5.52 17.98
C THR A 13 2.75 5.86 16.71
N ILE A 14 1.46 6.19 16.81
CA ILE A 14 0.60 6.34 15.63
C ILE A 14 0.89 7.63 14.83
N ASP A 15 1.16 8.76 15.50
CA ASP A 15 1.30 10.05 14.77
C ASP A 15 2.60 10.19 13.98
N GLY A 16 3.66 9.44 14.33
CA GLY A 16 4.97 9.47 13.64
C GLY A 16 5.26 8.30 12.72
N PHE A 17 4.52 7.20 12.81
CA PHE A 17 4.85 5.91 12.16
C PHE A 17 4.00 5.62 10.91
N MET A 18 2.97 6.43 10.64
CA MET A 18 1.96 6.15 9.61
C MET A 18 2.36 6.56 8.18
N ASN A 19 3.40 7.37 8.01
CA ASN A 19 3.86 7.76 6.68
C ASN A 19 4.96 6.81 6.19
N GLY A 20 4.58 5.85 5.32
CA GLY A 20 5.53 5.14 4.45
C GLY A 20 5.97 3.73 4.85
N ILE A 21 5.54 3.19 6.01
CA ILE A 21 5.97 1.84 6.44
C ILE A 21 5.10 0.71 5.83
N ASN A 22 3.87 1.02 5.43
CA ASN A 22 2.96 0.05 4.82
C ASN A 22 3.06 0.07 3.30
N LYS A 23 4.16 -0.48 2.77
CA LYS A 23 4.27 -0.81 1.34
C LYS A 23 3.19 -1.83 0.99
N SER A 24 2.30 -1.49 0.06
CA SER A 24 1.29 -2.43 -0.40
C SER A 24 1.94 -3.56 -1.20
N THR A 25 1.50 -4.79 -0.97
CA THR A 25 1.84 -5.91 -1.86
C THR A 25 1.06 -5.82 -3.19
N ILE A 26 0.04 -4.96 -3.26
CA ILE A 26 -0.79 -4.75 -4.44
C ILE A 26 -0.09 -3.75 -5.37
N LYS A 27 0.26 -4.22 -6.56
CA LYS A 27 0.77 -3.37 -7.64
C LYS A 27 -0.39 -2.87 -8.49
N GLY A 28 -0.33 -1.61 -8.90
CA GLY A 28 -1.44 -0.97 -9.63
C GLY A 28 -1.08 0.41 -10.13
N PRO A 29 -2.05 1.18 -10.66
CA PRO A 29 -1.83 2.57 -11.07
C PRO A 29 -1.66 3.49 -9.84
N GLY A 30 -0.47 3.48 -9.26
CA GLY A 30 0.00 4.41 -8.23
C GLY A 30 0.88 5.54 -8.79
N LEU A 31 1.22 6.51 -7.93
CA LEU A 31 2.10 7.64 -8.29
C LEU A 31 3.57 7.21 -8.43
N GLU A 32 4.04 6.37 -7.52
CA GLU A 32 5.45 5.99 -7.42
C GLU A 32 5.77 4.79 -8.30
N PHE A 33 6.80 4.92 -9.14
CA PHE A 33 7.26 3.82 -9.98
C PHE A 33 7.76 2.65 -9.13
N SER A 34 7.31 1.44 -9.42
CA SER A 34 7.80 0.23 -8.79
C SER A 34 8.75 -0.53 -9.72
N GLN A 35 8.26 -0.96 -10.88
CA GLN A 35 9.03 -1.78 -11.82
C GLN A 35 8.40 -1.81 -13.21
N TYR A 36 9.13 -2.35 -14.18
CA TYR A 36 8.56 -2.79 -15.46
C TYR A 36 8.25 -4.28 -15.41
N ARG A 37 7.11 -4.67 -15.99
CA ARG A 37 6.73 -6.06 -16.21
C ARG A 37 6.46 -6.27 -17.71
N SER A 38 6.87 -7.40 -18.26
CA SER A 38 6.50 -7.78 -19.64
C SER A 38 4.98 -7.87 -19.78
N TYR A 39 4.45 -7.31 -20.87
CA TYR A 39 3.03 -7.43 -21.24
C TYR A 39 2.60 -8.90 -21.29
N GLN A 40 1.38 -9.17 -20.84
CA GLN A 40 0.69 -10.44 -20.94
C GLN A 40 -0.67 -10.24 -21.63
N PRO A 41 -1.16 -11.22 -22.40
CA PRO A 41 -2.51 -11.15 -22.97
C PRO A 41 -3.58 -10.91 -21.89
N GLY A 42 -4.38 -9.86 -22.07
CA GLY A 42 -5.37 -9.40 -21.09
C GLY A 42 -4.97 -8.13 -20.33
N ASP A 43 -3.69 -7.74 -20.39
CA ASP A 43 -3.25 -6.43 -19.91
C ASP A 43 -3.88 -5.32 -20.78
N ASP A 44 -4.23 -4.20 -20.12
CA ASP A 44 -4.76 -3.04 -20.82
C ASP A 44 -3.64 -2.29 -21.55
N LEU A 45 -3.75 -2.18 -22.88
CA LEU A 45 -2.77 -1.49 -23.72
C LEU A 45 -2.58 -0.02 -23.36
N ARG A 46 -3.53 0.61 -22.66
CA ARG A 46 -3.39 1.99 -22.16
C ARG A 46 -2.32 2.13 -21.07
N THR A 47 -1.96 1.01 -20.43
CA THR A 47 -0.94 0.97 -19.36
C THR A 47 0.47 0.69 -19.90
N LEU A 48 0.61 0.54 -21.22
CA LEU A 48 1.88 0.22 -21.85
C LEU A 48 2.78 1.44 -21.95
N ASP A 49 4.06 1.26 -21.65
CA ASP A 49 5.04 2.34 -21.75
C ASP A 49 5.56 2.46 -23.19
N TRP A 50 5.01 3.41 -23.94
CA TRP A 50 5.43 3.67 -25.33
C TRP A 50 6.86 4.18 -25.47
N LYS A 51 7.41 4.85 -24.44
CA LYS A 51 8.81 5.28 -24.48
C LYS A 51 9.75 4.09 -24.33
N MET A 52 9.39 3.14 -23.48
CA MET A 52 10.15 1.89 -23.31
C MET A 52 10.04 1.02 -24.56
N PHE A 53 8.85 0.93 -25.15
CA PHE A 53 8.65 0.23 -26.42
C PHE A 53 9.56 0.79 -27.51
N ALA A 54 9.58 2.11 -27.71
CA ALA A 54 10.42 2.75 -28.73
C ALA A 54 11.93 2.48 -28.58
N ARG A 55 12.42 2.13 -27.39
CA ARG A 55 13.83 1.84 -27.12
C ARG A 55 14.20 0.36 -27.19
N SER A 56 13.24 -0.52 -26.94
CA SER A 56 13.51 -1.95 -26.73
C SER A 56 12.78 -2.86 -27.72
N ASP A 57 11.83 -2.31 -28.50
CA ASP A 57 10.92 -3.03 -29.38
C ASP A 57 10.16 -4.15 -28.65
N ARG A 58 9.94 -3.96 -27.34
CA ARG A 58 9.27 -4.91 -26.44
C ARG A 58 8.18 -4.22 -25.65
N TYR A 59 7.08 -4.95 -25.46
CA TYR A 59 5.91 -4.49 -24.73
C TYR A 59 6.10 -4.62 -23.22
N TYR A 60 6.16 -3.49 -22.53
CA TYR A 60 6.28 -3.42 -21.08
C TYR A 60 5.13 -2.61 -20.47
N ILE A 61 4.58 -3.14 -19.37
CA ILE A 61 3.68 -2.43 -18.49
C ILE A 61 4.50 -1.76 -17.39
N ARG A 62 4.24 -0.47 -17.14
CA ARG A 62 4.81 0.25 -16.00
C ARG A 62 3.94 -0.02 -14.78
N GLU A 63 4.48 -0.74 -13.81
CA GLU A 63 3.82 -0.97 -12.54
C GLU A 63 4.25 0.09 -11.53
N SER A 64 3.28 0.58 -10.78
CA SER A 64 3.51 1.51 -9.68
C SER A 64 3.17 0.85 -8.34
N GLU A 65 3.82 1.34 -7.29
CA GLU A 65 3.52 0.97 -5.91
C GLU A 65 2.28 1.75 -5.47
N VAL A 66 1.32 1.07 -4.87
CA VAL A 66 0.13 1.69 -4.30
C VAL A 66 0.36 1.84 -2.81
N GLU A 67 0.13 3.02 -2.24
CA GLU A 67 0.13 3.15 -0.78
C GLU A 67 -1.18 2.59 -0.23
N THR A 68 -1.07 1.73 0.78
CA THR A 68 -2.25 1.19 1.50
C THR A 68 -2.24 1.66 2.94
N ASN A 69 -3.31 2.34 3.34
CA ASN A 69 -3.54 2.72 4.73
C ASN A 69 -4.24 1.59 5.48
N ILE A 70 -3.64 1.12 6.57
CA ILE A 70 -4.24 0.13 7.46
C ILE A 70 -4.95 0.88 8.60
N ALA A 71 -6.26 0.65 8.73
CA ALA A 71 -7.04 1.15 9.86
C ALA A 71 -7.34 0.00 10.83
N VAL A 72 -6.81 0.08 12.05
CA VAL A 72 -7.07 -0.90 13.11
C VAL A 72 -8.08 -0.31 14.09
N ARG A 73 -9.15 -1.05 14.39
CA ARG A 73 -10.12 -0.70 15.43
C ARG A 73 -10.07 -1.74 16.55
N PHE A 74 -9.84 -1.28 17.78
CA PHE A 74 -9.96 -2.11 18.97
C PHE A 74 -11.40 -2.06 19.48
N LEU A 75 -11.98 -3.22 19.74
CA LEU A 75 -13.25 -3.36 20.43
C LEU A 75 -12.99 -4.11 21.74
N VAL A 76 -13.31 -3.49 22.86
CA VAL A 76 -13.06 -4.05 24.20
C VAL A 76 -14.40 -4.28 24.87
N ASP A 77 -14.67 -5.52 25.28
CA ASP A 77 -15.80 -5.83 26.15
C ASP A 77 -15.43 -5.47 27.59
N ALA A 78 -16.22 -4.56 28.17
CA ALA A 78 -16.07 -4.09 29.54
C ALA A 78 -17.26 -4.50 30.42
N SER A 79 -18.02 -5.52 30.00
CA SER A 79 -19.07 -6.11 30.83
C SER A 79 -18.45 -6.76 32.08
N ALA A 80 -19.18 -6.69 33.20
CA ALA A 80 -18.79 -7.41 34.41
C ALA A 80 -19.06 -8.91 34.16
N SER A 81 -18.01 -9.74 34.27
CA SER A 81 -18.13 -11.21 34.21
C SER A 81 -18.94 -11.77 35.38
#